data_AF-A0A415U1H0-F1
#
_entry.id   AF-A0A415U1H0-F1
#
_cell.length_a   1.000
_cell.length_b   1.000
_cell.length_c   1.000
_cell.angle_alpha   90.00
_cell.angle_beta   90.00
_cell.angle_gamma   90.00
#
_symmetry.space_group_name_H-M   'P 1'
#
loop_
_entity.id
_entity.type
_entity.pdbx_description
1 polymer ?
#
loop_
_entity_poly.entity_id
_entity_poly.type
_entity_poly.pdbx_seq_one_letter_code
_entity_poly.pdbx_strand_id
1 'polypeptide(L)'
;MSQYYAGYHGIGCVLSVEEFKNFLTSYFTKHPDLTEKEQEEVGIKEYAFKRSNENGIFHIVEISTDYADGMRLLRLNKEDDPAGYCVDLRGKDQYVVFSDYQPDTLEFIRHPKYHDYEDILKEFKGKLESYLPEKFPWDERIGNYSYACYA
;
A
#
# COMPACT_ATOMS: atom_id res chain seq x y z
N MET A 1 -32.52 -2.16 4.93
CA MET A 1 -31.21 -2.68 5.38
C MET A 1 -30.26 -1.49 5.39
N SER A 2 -29.72 -1.11 6.55
CA SER A 2 -28.68 -0.09 6.62
C SER A 2 -27.39 -0.70 6.09
N GLN A 3 -26.90 -0.24 4.95
CA GLN A 3 -25.54 -0.57 4.51
C GLN A 3 -24.58 0.13 5.47
N TYR A 4 -23.69 -0.63 6.11
CA TYR A 4 -22.65 -0.06 6.96
C TYR A 4 -21.44 0.25 6.07
N TYR A 5 -20.94 1.47 6.16
CA TYR A 5 -19.76 1.92 5.44
C TYR A 5 -18.66 2.13 6.46
N ALA A 6 -17.56 1.39 6.33
CA ALA A 6 -16.35 1.63 7.10
C ALA A 6 -15.39 2.48 6.27
N GLY A 7 -15.09 3.69 6.74
CA GLY A 7 -14.06 4.55 6.13
C GLY A 7 -12.67 4.19 6.65
N TYR A 8 -11.73 4.03 5.73
CA TYR A 8 -10.32 3.75 6.02
C TYR A 8 -9.45 4.86 5.44
N HIS A 9 -8.42 5.26 6.17
CA HIS A 9 -7.44 6.23 5.72
C HIS A 9 -6.08 5.99 6.38
N GLY A 10 -5.01 6.48 5.77
CA GLY A 10 -3.66 6.37 6.29
C GLY A 10 -2.62 6.72 5.23
N ILE A 11 -1.34 6.51 5.55
CA ILE A 11 -0.26 6.65 4.58
C ILE A 11 -0.03 5.28 3.93
N GLY A 12 0.13 5.25 2.61
CA GLY A 12 0.30 4.00 1.87
C GLY A 12 1.03 4.18 0.55
N CYS A 13 1.53 3.06 0.03
CA CYS A 13 1.99 2.92 -1.35
C CYS A 13 0.96 2.09 -2.12
N VAL A 14 0.40 2.66 -3.18
CA VAL A 14 -0.62 2.01 -4.01
C VAL A 14 0.04 1.30 -5.18
N LEU A 15 -0.35 0.06 -5.43
CA LEU A 15 0.02 -0.71 -6.60
C LEU A 15 -1.21 -0.94 -7.46
N SER A 16 -1.08 -0.73 -8.77
CA SER A 16 -2.04 -1.25 -9.75
C SER A 16 -2.02 -2.78 -9.75
N VAL A 17 -3.06 -3.40 -10.34
CA VAL A 17 -3.12 -4.86 -10.51
C VAL A 17 -1.89 -5.41 -11.25
N GLU A 18 -1.39 -4.70 -12.25
CA GLU A 18 -0.20 -5.11 -12.99
C GLU A 18 1.08 -5.00 -12.15
N GLU A 19 1.27 -3.88 -11.44
CA GLU A 19 2.41 -3.69 -10.54
C GLU A 19 2.42 -4.74 -9.42
N PHE A 20 1.25 -5.09 -8.88
CA PHE A 20 1.13 -6.13 -7.85
C PHE A 20 1.46 -7.53 -8.40
N LYS A 21 1.00 -7.89 -9.61
CA LYS A 21 1.38 -9.16 -10.25
C LYS A 21 2.88 -9.25 -10.50
N ASN A 22 3.50 -8.15 -10.93
CA ASN A 22 4.96 -8.08 -11.12
C ASN A 22 5.70 -8.20 -9.78
N PHE A 23 5.18 -7.55 -8.73
CA PHE A 23 5.68 -7.71 -7.36
C PHE A 23 5.64 -9.17 -6.91
N LEU A 24 4.50 -9.88 -7.06
CA LEU A 24 4.37 -11.29 -6.65
C LEU A 24 5.35 -12.19 -7.38
N THR A 25 5.52 -11.98 -8.69
CA THR A 25 6.47 -12.73 -9.51
C THR A 25 7.90 -12.59 -8.98
N SER A 26 8.33 -11.36 -8.71
CA SER A 26 9.64 -11.08 -8.13
C SER A 26 9.78 -11.61 -6.71
N TYR A 27 8.73 -11.51 -5.90
CA TYR A 27 8.70 -11.98 -4.52
C TYR A 27 8.89 -13.49 -4.45
N PHE A 28 8.11 -14.28 -5.20
CA PHE A 28 8.25 -15.75 -5.21
C PHE A 28 9.58 -16.22 -5.79
N THR A 29 10.14 -15.48 -6.76
CA THR A 29 11.49 -15.78 -7.27
C THR A 29 12.57 -15.62 -6.19
N LYS A 30 12.37 -14.68 -5.25
CA LYS A 30 13.32 -14.39 -4.16
C LYS A 30 13.10 -15.20 -2.89
N HIS A 31 11.92 -15.78 -2.73
CA HIS A 31 11.56 -16.62 -1.59
C HIS A 31 11.17 -18.02 -2.08
N PRO A 32 12.13 -18.81 -2.60
CA PRO A 32 11.87 -20.17 -3.10
C PRO A 32 11.51 -21.15 -1.97
N ASP A 33 11.60 -20.73 -0.71
CA ASP A 33 11.16 -21.46 0.47
C ASP A 33 9.63 -21.54 0.60
N LEU A 34 8.88 -20.67 -0.10
CA LEU A 34 7.42 -20.68 -0.09
C LEU A 34 6.86 -21.82 -0.94
N THR A 35 6.04 -22.66 -0.32
CA THR A 35 5.35 -23.79 -0.97
C THR A 35 4.32 -23.31 -1.99
N GLU A 36 4.00 -24.14 -2.99
CA GLU A 36 2.94 -23.85 -3.97
C GLU A 36 1.60 -23.50 -3.28
N LYS A 37 1.30 -24.18 -2.16
CA LYS A 37 0.12 -23.89 -1.36
C LYS A 37 0.16 -22.50 -0.73
N GLU A 38 1.30 -22.06 -0.22
CA GLU A 38 1.47 -20.70 0.31
C GLU A 38 1.34 -19.64 -0.80
N GLN A 39 1.76 -19.96 -2.03
CA GLN A 39 1.58 -19.08 -3.19
C GLN A 39 0.10 -18.99 -3.60
N GLU A 40 -0.64 -20.10 -3.57
CA GLU A 40 -2.09 -20.14 -3.81
C GLU A 40 -2.90 -19.44 -2.71
N GLU A 41 -2.42 -19.46 -1.46
CA GLU A 41 -3.02 -18.73 -0.33
C GLU A 41 -2.86 -17.21 -0.44
N VAL A 42 -1.98 -16.71 -1.33
CA VAL A 42 -1.95 -15.29 -1.74
C VAL A 42 -3.15 -14.97 -2.66
N GLY A 43 -4.37 -15.28 -2.22
CA GLY A 43 -5.65 -15.08 -2.92
C GLY A 43 -6.48 -13.95 -2.32
N ILE A 44 -5.86 -12.78 -2.13
CA ILE A 44 -6.08 -12.01 -0.90
C ILE A 44 -6.87 -10.71 -1.00
N LYS A 45 -7.81 -10.60 -0.04
CA LYS A 45 -8.24 -9.36 0.61
C LYS A 45 -7.10 -8.72 1.43
N GLU A 46 -6.26 -9.51 2.12
CA GLU A 46 -5.08 -9.04 2.88
C GLU A 46 -4.04 -10.17 3.08
N TYR A 47 -2.74 -9.91 2.89
CA TYR A 47 -1.63 -10.87 3.13
C TYR A 47 -0.36 -10.21 3.71
N ALA A 48 0.43 -10.98 4.46
CA ALA A 48 1.69 -10.55 5.06
C ALA A 48 2.91 -11.03 4.24
N PHE A 49 3.79 -10.10 3.87
CA PHE A 49 5.00 -10.34 3.07
C PHE A 49 6.26 -10.02 3.88
N LYS A 50 7.35 -10.74 3.61
CA LYS A 50 8.69 -10.41 4.11
C LYS A 50 9.20 -9.13 3.43
N ARG A 51 9.84 -8.25 4.19
CA ARG A 51 10.41 -7.01 3.64
C ARG A 51 11.61 -7.26 2.75
N SER A 52 11.77 -6.37 1.77
CA SER A 52 12.92 -6.30 0.90
C SER A 52 14.25 -6.11 1.65
N ASN A 53 14.24 -5.40 2.76
CA ASN A 53 15.42 -5.20 3.62
C ASN A 53 15.57 -6.26 4.71
N GLU A 54 14.79 -7.35 4.64
CA GLU A 54 14.78 -8.49 5.57
C GLU A 54 14.36 -8.16 7.01
N ASN A 55 13.99 -6.91 7.30
CA ASN A 55 13.67 -6.45 8.66
C ASN A 55 12.18 -6.55 8.98
N GLY A 56 11.67 -7.77 9.07
CA GLY A 56 10.31 -8.08 9.48
C GLY A 56 9.32 -8.23 8.31
N ILE A 57 8.05 -8.02 8.61
CA ILE A 57 6.94 -8.22 7.66
C ILE A 57 6.17 -6.92 7.40
N PHE A 58 5.34 -6.93 6.37
CA PHE A 58 4.40 -5.87 6.04
C PHE A 58 3.15 -6.45 5.37
N HIS A 59 2.04 -5.72 5.37
CA HIS A 59 0.77 -6.18 4.83
C HIS A 59 0.43 -5.47 3.53
N ILE A 60 -0.16 -6.22 2.58
CA ILE A 60 -0.79 -5.67 1.38
C ILE A 60 -2.27 -6.06 1.42
N VAL A 61 -3.13 -5.07 1.19
CA VAL A 61 -4.60 -5.22 1.17
C VAL A 61 -5.11 -4.95 -0.24
N GLU A 62 -6.02 -5.79 -0.72
CA GLU A 62 -6.76 -5.54 -1.95
C GLU A 62 -7.90 -4.56 -1.68
N ILE A 63 -8.03 -3.57 -2.54
CA ILE A 63 -9.16 -2.64 -2.59
C ILE A 63 -9.89 -2.94 -3.90
N SER A 64 -10.78 -3.93 -3.84
CA SER A 64 -11.59 -4.35 -4.98
C SER A 64 -12.85 -3.51 -5.10
N THR A 65 -13.23 -3.24 -6.34
CA THR A 65 -14.51 -2.62 -6.72
C THR A 65 -15.73 -3.45 -6.34
N ASP A 66 -15.56 -4.73 -6.01
CA ASP A 66 -16.65 -5.61 -5.58
C ASP A 66 -17.12 -5.30 -4.15
N TYR A 67 -16.23 -4.80 -3.28
CA TYR A 67 -16.53 -4.54 -1.86
C TYR A 67 -16.09 -3.17 -1.34
N ALA A 68 -15.46 -2.34 -2.15
CA ALA A 68 -15.11 -0.98 -1.79
C ALA A 68 -15.63 0.03 -2.83
N ASP A 69 -16.03 1.22 -2.37
CA ASP A 69 -16.42 2.36 -3.23
C ASP A 69 -15.22 2.95 -4.02
N GLY A 70 -14.06 2.31 -3.88
CA GLY A 70 -12.79 2.69 -4.44
C GLY A 70 -12.00 3.65 -3.54
N MET A 71 -10.85 4.08 -4.05
CA MET A 71 -9.84 4.79 -3.28
C MET A 71 -9.50 6.14 -3.92
N ARG A 72 -9.12 7.10 -3.08
CA ARG A 72 -8.37 8.29 -3.50
C ARG A 72 -6.97 8.22 -2.89
N LEU A 73 -5.99 8.68 -3.65
CA LEU A 73 -4.62 8.86 -3.18
C LEU A 73 -4.25 10.34 -3.24
N LEU A 74 -3.87 10.90 -2.10
CA LEU A 74 -3.36 12.26 -1.96
C LEU A 74 -1.83 12.19 -1.91
N ARG A 75 -1.16 12.54 -3.01
CA ARG A 75 0.28 12.40 -3.20
C ARG A 75 1.05 13.41 -2.35
N LEU A 76 1.84 12.92 -1.40
CA LEU A 76 2.55 13.75 -0.43
C LEU A 76 3.60 14.66 -1.07
N ASN A 77 4.31 14.19 -2.10
CA ASN A 77 5.31 14.96 -2.83
C ASN A 77 4.72 16.05 -3.76
N LYS A 78 3.40 16.14 -3.86
CA LYS A 78 2.66 17.08 -4.72
C LYS A 78 1.67 17.92 -3.91
N GLU A 79 1.89 18.06 -2.61
CA GLU A 79 0.98 18.83 -1.73
C GLU A 79 0.77 20.27 -2.21
N ASP A 80 1.81 20.90 -2.77
CA ASP A 80 1.75 22.27 -3.32
C ASP A 80 1.17 22.35 -4.75
N ASP A 81 0.83 21.22 -5.39
CA ASP A 81 0.27 21.16 -6.74
C ASP A 81 -1.18 20.64 -6.69
N PRO A 82 -2.19 21.53 -6.67
CA PRO A 82 -3.59 21.13 -6.54
C PRO A 82 -4.09 20.20 -7.67
N ALA A 83 -3.49 20.29 -8.86
CA ALA A 83 -3.86 19.44 -9.99
C ALA A 83 -3.20 18.05 -9.91
N GLY A 84 -2.01 17.98 -9.33
CA GLY A 84 -1.27 16.74 -9.10
C GLY A 84 -1.59 16.06 -7.77
N TYR A 85 -2.14 16.75 -6.79
CA TYR A 85 -2.23 16.24 -5.43
C TYR A 85 -3.17 15.04 -5.29
N CYS A 86 -4.37 15.10 -5.88
CA CYS A 86 -5.40 14.08 -5.69
C CYS A 86 -5.56 13.19 -6.92
N VAL A 87 -5.33 11.89 -6.75
CA VAL A 87 -5.56 10.86 -7.75
C VAL A 87 -6.84 10.11 -7.40
N ASP A 88 -7.85 10.21 -8.28
CA ASP A 88 -9.07 9.42 -8.17
C ASP A 88 -8.84 8.04 -8.75
N LEU A 89 -8.91 7.03 -7.90
CA LEU A 89 -8.71 5.64 -8.26
C LEU A 89 -10.00 4.84 -8.06
N ARG A 90 -11.16 5.50 -7.93
CA ARG A 90 -12.44 4.80 -7.85
C ARG A 90 -12.76 4.04 -9.14
N GLY A 91 -13.45 2.91 -8.99
CA GLY A 91 -13.79 2.02 -10.12
C GLY A 91 -12.61 1.22 -10.68
N LYS A 92 -11.50 1.12 -9.94
CA LYS A 92 -10.33 0.30 -10.30
C LYS A 92 -9.94 -0.57 -9.12
N ASP A 93 -9.60 -1.83 -9.38
CA ASP A 93 -8.99 -2.69 -8.35
C ASP A 93 -7.55 -2.26 -8.13
N GLN A 94 -7.15 -2.21 -6.86
CA GLN A 94 -5.82 -1.77 -6.43
C GLN A 94 -5.35 -2.57 -5.23
N TYR A 95 -4.05 -2.49 -4.97
CA TYR A 95 -3.44 -3.06 -3.79
C TYR A 95 -2.75 -1.95 -3.00
N VAL A 96 -2.96 -1.91 -1.69
CA VAL A 96 -2.37 -0.90 -0.82
C VAL A 96 -1.39 -1.55 0.14
N VAL A 97 -0.17 -1.04 0.14
CA VAL A 97 0.84 -1.33 1.14
C VAL A 97 0.76 -0.25 2.21
N PHE A 98 0.41 -0.61 3.44
CA PHE A 98 0.26 0.38 4.51
C PHE A 98 1.60 0.82 5.09
N SER A 99 1.64 2.05 5.60
CA SER A 99 2.70 2.50 6.49
C SER A 99 2.69 1.70 7.79
N ASP A 100 3.86 1.50 8.39
CA ASP A 100 3.98 0.87 9.72
C ASP A 100 3.48 1.80 10.83
N TYR A 101 3.48 3.09 10.53
CA TYR A 101 3.16 4.13 11.46
C TYR A 101 1.90 4.85 11.01
N GLN A 102 0.83 4.68 11.80
CA GLN A 102 -0.48 5.23 11.48
C GLN A 102 -0.67 6.61 12.12
N PRO A 103 -1.07 7.64 11.34
CA PRO A 103 -1.19 9.02 11.82
C PRO A 103 -2.22 9.25 12.93
N ASP A 104 -3.18 8.34 13.12
CA ASP A 104 -4.30 8.46 14.05
C ASP A 104 -4.03 7.84 15.44
N THR A 105 -2.79 7.41 15.70
CA THR A 105 -2.41 6.74 16.95
C THR A 105 -1.77 7.72 17.95
N LEU A 106 -1.89 7.43 19.26
CA LEU A 106 -1.15 8.19 20.29
C LEU A 106 0.37 8.01 20.15
N GLU A 107 0.82 6.87 19.61
CA GLU A 107 2.23 6.65 19.28
C GLU A 107 2.71 7.68 18.25
N PHE A 108 1.87 8.03 17.26
CA PHE A 108 2.11 9.11 16.29
C PHE A 108 2.51 10.42 16.96
N ILE A 109 1.73 10.81 17.98
CA ILE A 109 1.90 12.07 18.68
C ILE A 109 3.13 12.06 19.60
N ARG A 110 3.38 10.93 20.27
CA ARG A 110 4.44 10.85 21.30
C ARG A 110 5.84 10.60 20.73
N HIS A 111 5.94 9.90 19.60
CA HIS A 111 7.22 9.40 19.08
C HIS A 111 7.33 9.56 17.56
N PRO A 112 7.19 10.78 17.01
CA PRO A 112 7.10 11.01 15.57
C PRO A 112 8.27 10.35 14.82
N LYS A 113 7.93 9.47 13.87
CA LYS A 113 8.90 8.75 13.03
C LYS A 113 9.12 9.40 11.68
N TYR A 114 8.09 10.03 11.12
CA TYR A 114 8.18 10.76 9.86
C TYR A 114 8.39 12.24 10.14
N HIS A 115 9.51 12.77 9.68
CA HIS A 115 9.85 14.19 9.75
C HIS A 115 9.69 14.86 8.38
N ASP A 116 9.87 14.09 7.31
CA ASP A 116 9.70 14.52 5.93
C ASP A 116 9.26 13.34 5.03
N TYR A 117 9.11 13.61 3.73
CA TYR A 117 8.73 12.60 2.75
C TYR A 117 9.80 11.50 2.56
N GLU A 118 11.08 11.81 2.80
CA GLU A 118 12.18 10.84 2.62
C GLU A 118 12.12 9.74 3.67
N ASP A 119 11.68 10.05 4.90
CA ASP A 119 11.44 9.03 5.93
C ASP A 119 10.38 8.00 5.47
N ILE A 120 9.32 8.48 4.83
CA ILE A 120 8.23 7.65 4.30
C ILE A 120 8.73 6.83 3.10
N LEU A 121 9.42 7.47 2.16
CA LEU A 121 10.00 6.81 0.99
C LEU A 121 10.97 5.69 1.40
N LYS A 122 11.83 5.96 2.40
CA LYS A 122 12.79 4.99 2.94
C LYS A 122 12.09 3.76 3.51
N GLU A 123 10.97 3.93 4.21
CA GLU A 123 10.19 2.81 4.72
C GLU A 123 9.64 1.95 3.58
N PHE A 124 8.98 2.55 2.60
CA PHE A 124 8.39 1.81 1.49
C PHE A 124 9.44 1.14 0.61
N LYS A 125 10.61 1.76 0.40
CA LYS A 125 11.75 1.10 -0.21
C LYS A 125 12.23 -0.09 0.61
N GLY A 126 12.33 0.05 1.92
CA GLY A 126 12.63 -1.06 2.82
C GLY A 126 11.66 -2.24 2.68
N LYS A 127 10.38 -1.97 2.37
CA LYS A 127 9.36 -3.00 2.13
C LYS A 127 9.49 -3.62 0.74
N LEU A 128 9.59 -2.81 -0.31
CA LEU A 128 9.26 -3.23 -1.68
C LEU A 128 10.41 -3.13 -2.69
N GLU A 129 11.49 -2.40 -2.42
CA GLU A 129 12.45 -1.95 -3.45
C GLU A 129 13.04 -3.10 -4.28
N SER A 130 13.42 -4.21 -3.65
CA SER A 130 13.99 -5.33 -4.37
C SER A 130 12.95 -6.19 -5.10
N TYR A 131 11.66 -6.00 -4.86
CA TYR A 131 10.57 -6.73 -5.52
C TYR A 131 9.95 -5.95 -6.68
N LEU A 132 10.25 -4.66 -6.80
CA LEU A 132 9.73 -3.77 -7.83
C LEU A 132 10.79 -3.48 -8.91
N PRO A 133 10.37 -2.98 -10.09
CA PRO A 133 11.31 -2.54 -11.12
C PRO A 133 12.23 -1.40 -10.64
N GLU A 134 13.45 -1.34 -11.16
CA GLU A 134 14.45 -0.31 -10.79
C GLU A 134 13.93 1.13 -10.96
N LYS A 135 13.08 1.36 -11.97
CA LYS A 135 12.47 2.68 -12.26
C LYS A 135 11.02 2.79 -11.79
N PHE A 136 10.70 2.20 -10.65
CA PHE A 136 9.36 2.31 -10.07
C PHE A 136 9.01 3.77 -9.69
N PRO A 137 7.84 4.30 -10.07
CA PRO A 137 7.48 5.70 -9.84
C PRO A 137 6.94 5.92 -8.41
N TRP A 138 7.81 5.78 -7.40
CA TRP A 138 7.45 5.91 -5.97
C TRP A 138 6.58 7.12 -5.64
N ASP A 139 7.00 8.27 -6.18
CA ASP A 139 6.38 9.58 -6.07
C ASP A 139 4.96 9.68 -6.62
N GLU A 140 4.56 8.75 -7.48
CA GLU A 140 3.19 8.69 -7.98
C GLU A 140 2.32 7.70 -7.20
N ARG A 141 2.94 6.86 -6.37
CA ARG A 141 2.30 5.73 -5.70
C ARG A 141 2.17 5.92 -4.20
N ILE A 142 3.00 6.77 -3.59
CA ILE A 142 2.98 7.06 -2.15
C ILE A 142 2.09 8.27 -1.86
N GLY A 143 1.23 8.13 -0.85
CA GLY A 143 0.38 9.23 -0.41
C GLY A 143 -0.52 8.87 0.77
N ASN A 144 -1.36 9.83 1.17
CA ASN A 144 -2.49 9.52 2.04
C ASN A 144 -3.58 8.83 1.22
N TYR A 145 -3.88 7.59 1.54
CA TYR A 145 -5.02 6.89 0.95
C TYR A 145 -6.29 7.16 1.73
N SER A 146 -7.43 7.09 1.04
CA SER A 146 -8.75 7.03 1.67
C SER A 146 -9.71 6.21 0.81
N TYR A 147 -10.41 5.26 1.43
CA TYR A 147 -11.43 4.43 0.78
C TYR A 147 -12.55 4.06 1.77
N ALA A 148 -13.68 3.58 1.24
CA ALA A 148 -14.77 3.04 2.04
C ALA A 148 -15.09 1.61 1.62
N CYS A 149 -15.21 0.70 2.59
CA CYS A 149 -15.69 -0.67 2.34
C CYS A 149 -17.17 -0.79 2.67
N TYR A 150 -17.88 -1.55 1.83
CA TYR A 150 -19.23 -2.03 2.10
C TYR A 150 -19.13 -3.19 3.11
N ALA A 151 -19.84 -3.10 4.24
CA ALA A 151 -19.93 -4.16 5.25
C ALA A 151 -21.31 -4.80 5.32
#